data_AF-A0A2W6BNP1-F1
#
_entry.id   AF-A0A2W6BNP1-F1
#
_cell.length_a   1.000
_cell.length_b   1.000
_cell.length_c   1.000
_cell.angle_alpha   90.00
_cell.angle_beta   90.00
_cell.angle_gamma   90.00
#
_symmetry.space_group_name_H-M   'P 1'
#
loop_
_entity.id
_entity.type
_entity.pdbx_description
1 polymer ?
#
loop_
_entity_poly.entity_id
_entity_poly.type
_entity_poly.pdbx_seq_one_letter_code
_entity_poly.pdbx_strand_id
1 'polypeptide(L)'
;MLSFRVADDEAVEAQRCADALGLARSALLREALHRYLVALRAELDASRWEGTPATDSELSLAAIADWGVAEDWTEWDDAAR
;
A
#
# COMPACT_ATOMS: atom_id res chain seq x y z
N MET A 1 0.43 18.44 16.66
CA MET A 1 -0.04 17.47 17.66
C MET A 1 -1.52 17.22 17.37
N LEU A 2 -1.92 15.98 17.08
CA LEU A 2 -3.33 15.62 16.87
C LEU A 2 -3.87 15.04 18.18
N SER A 3 -5.02 15.52 18.63
CA SER A 3 -5.71 15.02 19.82
C SER A 3 -7.14 14.67 19.46
N PHE A 4 -7.61 13.54 19.93
CA PHE A 4 -8.96 13.04 19.73
C PHE A 4 -9.39 12.28 20.99
N ARG A 5 -10.70 12.17 21.19
CA ARG A 5 -11.25 11.39 22.29
C ARG A 5 -11.43 9.94 21.83
N VAL A 6 -11.13 9.03 22.73
CA VAL A 6 -11.37 7.59 22.62
C VAL A 6 -12.03 7.14 23.92
N ALA A 7 -12.65 5.97 23.91
CA ALA A 7 -13.12 5.37 25.15
C ALA A 7 -11.92 4.99 26.04
N ASP A 8 -12.10 5.00 27.36
CA ASP A 8 -11.02 4.77 28.31
C ASP A 8 -10.44 3.35 28.18
N ASP A 9 -11.28 2.37 27.87
CA ASP A 9 -10.89 0.98 27.59
C ASP A 9 -10.01 0.90 26.33
N GLU A 10 -10.41 1.55 25.24
CA GLU A 10 -9.60 1.62 24.01
C GLU A 10 -8.23 2.28 24.25
N ALA A 11 -8.20 3.34 25.08
CA ALA A 11 -6.95 3.99 25.45
C ALA A 11 -6.00 3.05 26.22
N VAL A 12 -6.56 2.25 27.13
CA VAL A 12 -5.83 1.25 27.91
C VAL A 12 -5.31 0.13 27.01
N GLU A 13 -6.15 -0.40 26.10
CA GLU A 13 -5.74 -1.45 25.18
C GLU A 13 -4.64 -0.97 24.22
N ALA A 14 -4.75 0.25 23.69
CA ALA A 14 -3.72 0.85 22.85
C ALA A 14 -2.39 1.00 23.61
N GLN A 15 -2.44 1.36 24.90
CA GLN A 15 -1.25 1.44 25.73
C GLN A 15 -0.63 0.06 25.96
N ARG A 16 -1.43 -0.95 26.32
CA ARG A 16 -0.93 -2.33 26.52
C ARG A 16 -0.28 -2.89 25.26
N CYS A 17 -0.88 -2.64 24.10
CA CYS A 17 -0.34 -3.07 22.82
C CYS A 17 1.01 -2.38 22.53
N ALA A 18 1.09 -1.06 22.78
CA ALA A 18 2.34 -0.32 22.61
C ALA A 18 3.45 -0.85 23.52
N ASP A 19 3.13 -1.12 24.79
CA ASP A 19 4.07 -1.67 25.77
C ASP A 19 4.55 -3.08 25.35
N ALA A 20 3.63 -3.94 24.91
CA ALA A 20 3.96 -5.30 24.44
C ALA A 20 4.88 -5.29 23.21
N LEU A 21 4.75 -4.28 22.35
CA LEU A 21 5.60 -4.08 21.17
C LEU A 21 6.89 -3.30 21.46
N GLY A 22 7.06 -2.76 22.68
CA GLY A 22 8.18 -1.90 23.04
C GLY A 22 8.20 -0.56 22.28
N LEU A 23 7.02 -0.05 21.91
CA LEU A 23 6.86 1.16 21.11
C LEU A 23 6.19 2.27 21.93
N ALA A 24 6.43 3.52 21.53
CA ALA A 24 5.63 4.63 22.04
C ALA A 24 4.19 4.53 21.52
N ARG A 25 3.18 4.81 22.37
CA ARG A 25 1.76 4.84 21.98
C ARG A 25 1.50 5.73 20.75
N SER A 26 2.19 6.86 20.65
CA SER A 26 2.08 7.77 19.51
C SER A 26 2.64 7.18 18.21
N ALA A 27 3.65 6.31 18.28
CA ALA A 27 4.19 5.59 17.13
C ALA A 27 3.19 4.53 16.65
N LEU A 28 2.62 3.76 17.58
CA LEU A 28 1.57 2.78 17.29
C LEU A 28 0.37 3.42 16.57
N LEU A 29 -0.17 4.49 17.14
CA LEU A 29 -1.35 5.18 16.58
C LEU A 29 -1.05 5.84 15.23
N ARG A 30 0.16 6.38 15.05
CA ARG A 30 0.57 6.96 13.76
C ARG A 30 0.64 5.91 12.68
N GLU A 31 1.21 4.75 12.98
CA GLU A 31 1.32 3.65 12.04
C GLU A 31 -0.06 3.09 11.70
N ALA A 32 -0.92 2.88 12.70
CA ALA A 32 -2.29 2.43 12.49
C ALA A 32 -3.08 3.40 11.59
N LEU A 33 -2.99 4.71 11.86
CA LEU A 33 -3.61 5.74 11.03
C LEU A 33 -3.06 5.73 9.60
N HIS A 34 -1.74 5.59 9.44
CA HIS A 34 -1.13 5.52 8.12
C HIS A 34 -1.67 4.34 7.30
N ARG A 35 -1.69 3.13 7.89
CA ARG A 35 -2.22 1.93 7.22
C ARG A 35 -3.69 2.08 6.85
N TYR A 36 -4.49 2.65 7.74
CA TYR A 36 -5.91 2.87 7.47
C TYR A 36 -6.13 3.86 6.33
N LEU A 37 -5.36 4.95 6.27
CA LEU A 37 -5.43 5.91 5.16
C LEU A 37 -4.96 5.30 3.82
N VAL A 38 -3.96 4.41 3.84
CA VAL A 38 -3.52 3.68 2.65
C VAL A 38 -4.62 2.75 2.16
N ALA A 39 -5.26 1.98 3.06
CA ALA A 39 -6.38 1.10 2.71
C ALA A 39 -7.55 1.87 2.10
N LEU A 40 -7.98 2.97 2.73
CA LEU A 40 -9.05 3.82 2.20
C LEU A 40 -8.74 4.37 0.81
N ARG A 41 -7.50 4.77 0.55
CA ARG A 41 -7.09 5.24 -0.78
C ARG A 41 -7.16 4.11 -1.81
N ALA A 42 -6.70 2.92 -1.46
CA ALA A 42 -6.78 1.76 -2.33
C ALA A 42 -8.23 1.40 -2.68
N GLU A 43 -9.15 1.44 -1.70
CA GLU A 43 -10.58 1.21 -1.92
C GLU A 43 -11.20 2.27 -2.83
N LEU A 44 -10.84 3.54 -2.62
CA LEU A 44 -11.31 4.65 -3.46
C LEU A 44 -10.77 4.56 -4.89
N ASP A 45 -9.50 4.18 -5.06
CA ASP A 45 -8.92 3.99 -6.37
C ASP A 45 -9.57 2.80 -7.07
N ALA A 46 -9.76 1.66 -6.39
CA ALA A 46 -10.50 0.52 -6.95
C ALA A 46 -11.91 0.94 -7.41
N SER A 47 -12.64 1.67 -6.57
CA SER A 47 -13.97 2.19 -6.92
C SER A 47 -13.94 3.15 -8.13
N ARG A 48 -12.88 3.95 -8.27
CA ARG A 48 -12.68 4.83 -9.43
C ARG A 48 -12.39 4.04 -10.71
N TRP A 49 -11.57 3.00 -10.62
CA TRP A 49 -11.28 2.11 -11.74
C TRP A 49 -12.52 1.31 -12.18
N GLU A 50 -13.37 0.89 -11.24
CA GLU A 50 -14.68 0.29 -11.56
C GLU A 50 -15.64 1.27 -12.23
N GLY A 51 -15.65 2.53 -11.77
CA GLY A 51 -16.53 3.58 -12.33
C GLY A 51 -16.02 4.21 -13.63
N THR A 52 -14.74 4.03 -13.96
CA THR A 52 -14.10 4.54 -15.18
C THR A 52 -13.37 3.39 -15.86
N PRO A 53 -14.10 2.51 -16.57
CA PRO A 53 -13.46 1.41 -17.29
C PRO A 53 -12.39 1.94 -18.24
N ALA A 54 -11.30 1.16 -18.37
CA ALA A 54 -10.19 1.50 -19.24
C ALA A 54 -10.69 1.79 -20.66
N THR A 55 -10.16 2.86 -21.24
CA THR A 55 -10.47 3.25 -22.61
C THR A 55 -9.99 2.19 -23.60
N ASP A 56 -10.57 2.15 -24.80
CA ASP A 56 -10.11 1.25 -25.87
C ASP A 56 -8.60 1.40 -26.16
N SER A 57 -8.07 2.62 -26.03
CA SER A 57 -6.62 2.88 -26.14
C SER A 57 -5.82 2.23 -25.02
N GLU A 58 -6.28 2.26 -23.78
CA GLU A 58 -5.58 1.63 -22.65
C GLU A 58 -5.70 0.10 -22.70
N LEU A 59 -6.86 -0.41 -23.11
CA LEU A 59 -7.06 -1.85 -23.32
C LEU A 59 -6.20 -2.40 -24.47
N SER A 60 -5.90 -1.59 -25.49
CA SER A 60 -4.99 -1.99 -26.57
C SER A 60 -3.57 -2.31 -26.08
N LEU A 61 -3.14 -1.77 -24.94
CA LEU A 61 -1.85 -2.10 -24.32
C LEU A 61 -1.85 -3.50 -23.70
N ALA A 62 -3.01 -3.99 -23.23
CA ALA A 62 -3.15 -5.35 -22.73
C ALA A 62 -2.96 -6.41 -23.84
N ALA A 63 -3.24 -6.05 -25.10
CA ALA A 63 -2.95 -6.92 -26.24
C ALA A 63 -1.43 -7.10 -26.50
N ILE A 64 -0.60 -6.18 -25.99
CA ILE A 64 0.86 -6.24 -26.06
C ILE A 64 1.43 -6.97 -24.83
N ALA A 65 0.58 -7.34 -23.85
CA ALA A 65 1.01 -7.94 -22.60
C ALA A 65 1.56 -9.38 -22.71
N ASP A 66 1.67 -9.94 -23.92
CA ASP A 66 2.49 -11.12 -24.23
C ASP A 66 3.98 -10.73 -24.24
N TRP A 67 4.43 -10.06 -23.17
CA TRP A 67 5.84 -9.93 -22.86
C TRP A 67 6.28 -11.35 -22.51
N GLY A 68 6.76 -12.08 -23.52
CA GLY A 68 7.29 -13.43 -23.37
C GLY A 68 8.32 -13.51 -22.24
N VAL A 69 8.71 -14.75 -21.89
CA VAL A 69 9.72 -15.02 -20.85
C VAL A 69 10.87 -14.02 -20.98
N ALA A 70 11.16 -13.28 -19.89
CA ALA A 70 12.19 -12.26 -19.91
C ALA A 70 13.47 -12.87 -20.47
N GLU A 71 14.00 -12.29 -21.56
CA GLU A 71 15.24 -12.76 -22.16
C GLU A 71 16.34 -12.81 -21.11
N ASP A 72 17.20 -13.83 -21.18
CA ASP A 72 18.32 -13.96 -20.26
C ASP A 72 19.36 -12.88 -20.60
N TRP A 73 19.26 -11.74 -19.93
CA TRP A 73 20.15 -10.59 -20.09
C TRP A 73 21.61 -10.87 -19.70
N THR A 74 21.93 -12.11 -19.28
CA THR A 74 23.27 -12.56 -18.97
C THR A 74 24.23 -12.42 -20.16
N GLU A 75 23.74 -12.50 -21.40
CA GLU A 75 24.58 -12.25 -22.60
C GLU A 75 25.06 -10.80 -22.72
N TRP A 76 24.40 -9.83 -22.06
CA TRP A 76 24.82 -8.43 -22.10
C TRP A 76 25.98 -8.11 -21.16
N ASP A 77 26.18 -8.91 -20.10
CA ASP A 77 27.25 -8.72 -19.11
C ASP A 77 28.65 -9.02 -19.69
N ASP A 78 28.73 -9.99 -20.61
CA ASP A 78 30.00 -10.32 -21.28
C ASP A 78 30.38 -9.31 -22.39
N ALA A 79 29.44 -8.52 -22.91
CA ALA A 79 29.73 -7.49 -23.91
C ALA A 79 30.31 -6.18 -23.31
N ALA A 80 30.23 -6.02 -21.98
CA ALA A 80 30.75 -4.85 -21.26
C ALA A 80 32.15 -5.06 -20.66
N ARG A 81 32.80 -6.19 -20.96
CA ARG A 81 34.13 -6.58 -20.44
C ARG A 81 35.19 -6.54 -21.53
#